data_AF-A0A292R2K8-F1
#
_entry.id   AF-A0A292R2K8-F1
#
_cell.length_a   1.000
_cell.length_b   1.000
_cell.length_c   1.000
_cell.angle_alpha   90.00
_cell.angle_beta   90.00
_cell.angle_gamma   90.00
#
_symmetry.space_group_name_H-M   'P 1'
#
loop_
_entity.id
_entity.type
_entity.pdbx_description
1 polymer ?
#
loop_
_entity_poly.entity_id
_entity_poly.type
_entity_poly.pdbx_seq_one_letter_code
_entity_poly.pdbx_strand_id
1 'polypeptide(L)' 'MKAREQIKSLLAAKNIKMKELCLLLSEKMGKNYSSNNLSNKLIRGSITYNEVLLIADILGYKITFVDTEEI' A
#
# COMPACT_ATOMS: atom_id res chain seq x y z
N MET A 1 13.88 5.57 0.05
CA MET A 1 12.52 5.76 0.60
C MET A 1 12.03 4.43 1.15
N LYS A 2 11.55 4.37 2.40
CA LYS A 2 11.02 3.12 2.97
C LYS A 2 9.57 2.89 2.51
N ALA A 3 9.12 1.63 2.43
CA ALA A 3 7.76 1.28 2.03
C ALA A 3 6.66 2.05 2.81
N ARG A 4 6.90 2.30 4.10
CA ARG A 4 6.03 3.11 4.97
C ARG A 4 5.87 4.56 4.49
N GLU A 5 6.96 5.19 4.10
CA GLU A 5 6.96 6.61 3.67
C GLU A 5 6.25 6.74 2.34
N GLN A 6 6.55 5.83 1.39
CA GLN A 6 5.89 5.79 0.10
C GLN A 6 4.37 5.65 0.26
N ILE A 7 3.91 4.66 1.04
CA ILE A 7 2.47 4.42 1.23
C ILE A 7 1.79 5.59 1.93
N LYS A 8 2.44 6.21 2.94
CA LYS A 8 1.90 7.42 3.57
C LYS A 8 1.79 8.59 2.59
N SER A 9 2.77 8.78 1.72
CA SER A 9 2.75 9.83 0.70
C SER A 9 1.60 9.63 -0.29
N LEU A 10 1.42 8.40 -0.78
CA LEU A 10 0.30 8.05 -1.68
C LEU A 10 -1.06 8.27 -1.04
N LEU A 11 -1.21 7.91 0.25
CA LEU A 11 -2.43 8.14 1.01
C LEU A 11 -2.73 9.63 1.17
N ALA A 12 -1.72 10.44 1.50
CA ALA A 12 -1.86 11.88 1.61
C ALA A 12 -2.26 12.52 0.26
N ALA A 13 -1.67 12.06 -0.85
CA ALA A 13 -2.00 12.55 -2.19
C ALA A 13 -3.45 12.27 -2.60
N LYS A 14 -4.05 11.19 -2.09
CA LYS A 14 -5.45 10.81 -2.34
C LYS A 14 -6.42 11.27 -1.25
N ASN A 15 -5.93 11.97 -0.21
CA ASN A 15 -6.70 12.35 0.96
C ASN A 15 -7.38 11.16 1.68
N ILE A 16 -6.76 9.98 1.64
CA ILE A 16 -7.29 8.76 2.25
C ILE A 16 -6.59 8.51 3.60
N LYS A 17 -7.36 8.19 4.62
CA LYS A 17 -6.81 7.85 5.95
C LYS A 17 -6.33 6.40 5.99
N MET A 18 -5.31 6.12 6.81
CA MET A 18 -4.81 4.75 7.00
C MET A 18 -5.90 3.76 7.41
N LYS A 19 -6.85 4.19 8.26
CA LYS A 19 -7.99 3.35 8.69
C LYS A 19 -8.90 2.98 7.52
N GLU A 20 -9.15 3.92 6.62
CA GLU A 20 -9.99 3.73 5.44
C GLU A 20 -9.31 2.78 4.44
N LEU A 21 -8.00 2.93 4.23
CA LEU A 21 -7.23 1.95 3.45
C LEU A 21 -7.35 0.54 4.04
N CYS A 22 -7.32 0.40 5.36
CA CYS A 22 -7.46 -0.92 5.99
C CYS A 22 -8.85 -1.52 5.79
N LEU A 23 -9.91 -0.71 5.82
CA LEU A 23 -11.27 -1.15 5.52
C LEU A 23 -11.37 -1.65 4.08
N LEU A 24 -10.92 -0.84 3.12
CA LEU A 24 -10.92 -1.18 1.69
C LEU A 24 -10.09 -2.44 1.40
N LEU A 25 -8.93 -2.58 2.06
CA LEU A 25 -8.13 -3.81 1.98
C LEU A 25 -8.86 -5.02 2.55
N SER A 26 -9.58 -4.85 3.67
CA SER A 26 -10.33 -5.94 4.30
C SER A 26 -11.46 -6.44 3.41
N GLU A 27 -12.21 -5.51 2.82
CA GLU A 27 -13.29 -5.77 1.87
C GLU A 27 -12.76 -6.53 0.66
N LYS A 28 -11.66 -6.05 0.08
CA LYS A 28 -11.10 -6.62 -1.15
C LYS A 28 -10.40 -7.96 -0.96
N MET A 29 -9.80 -8.20 0.21
CA MET A 29 -9.18 -9.49 0.55
C MET A 29 -10.17 -10.51 1.14
N GLY A 30 -11.41 -10.11 1.44
CA GLY A 30 -12.40 -10.97 2.10
C GLY A 30 -12.00 -11.41 3.51
N LYS A 31 -11.05 -10.71 4.16
CA LYS A 31 -10.54 -11.03 5.49
C LYS A 31 -10.25 -9.76 6.28
N ASN A 32 -10.42 -9.81 7.60
CA ASN A 32 -10.18 -8.65 8.44
C ASN A 32 -8.69 -8.25 8.40
N TYR A 33 -8.41 -7.07 7.87
CA TYR A 33 -7.08 -6.52 7.74
C TYR A 33 -6.89 -5.38 8.75
N SER A 34 -6.34 -5.72 9.91
CA SER A 34 -6.17 -4.77 11.01
C SER A 34 -5.15 -3.66 10.69
N SER A 35 -5.50 -2.41 11.04
CA SER A 35 -4.61 -1.25 10.97
C SER A 35 -3.30 -1.42 11.74
N ASN A 36 -3.31 -2.19 12.83
CA ASN A 36 -2.09 -2.50 13.58
C ASN A 36 -1.20 -3.46 12.80
N ASN A 37 -1.78 -4.45 12.13
CA ASN A 37 -1.03 -5.40 11.31
C ASN A 37 -0.38 -4.71 10.10
N LEU A 38 -1.14 -3.83 9.41
CA LEU A 38 -0.60 -3.02 8.30
C LEU A 38 0.55 -2.13 8.79
N SER A 39 0.31 -1.35 9.84
CA SER A 39 1.32 -0.43 10.38
C SER A 39 2.61 -1.15 10.75
N ASN A 40 2.49 -2.30 11.40
CA ASN A 40 3.61 -3.14 11.78
C ASN A 40 4.37 -3.72 10.58
N LYS A 41 3.66 -4.17 9.54
CA LYS A 41 4.27 -4.61 8.27
C LYS A 41 5.03 -3.49 7.58
N LEU A 42 4.45 -2.28 7.54
CA LEU A 42 5.09 -1.11 6.95
C LEU A 42 6.35 -0.69 7.70
N ILE A 43 6.32 -0.73 9.04
CA ILE A 43 7.48 -0.42 9.89
C ILE A 43 8.60 -1.44 9.67
N ARG A 44 8.27 -2.73 9.63
CA ARG A 44 9.24 -3.82 9.46
C ARG A 44 9.69 -4.04 8.02
N GLY A 45 9.05 -3.38 7.05
CA GLY A 45 9.29 -3.62 5.62
C GLY A 45 8.85 -5.00 5.14
N SER A 46 8.01 -5.70 5.91
CA SER A 46 7.54 -7.06 5.60
C SER A 46 6.22 -7.05 4.83
N ILE A 47 5.94 -5.98 4.08
CA ILE A 47 4.75 -5.90 3.22
C ILE A 47 5.01 -6.70 1.94
N THR A 48 4.06 -7.53 1.56
CA THR A 48 4.19 -8.39 0.38
C THR A 48 3.87 -7.60 -0.90
N TYR A 49 4.41 -8.04 -2.03
CA TYR A 49 4.12 -7.41 -3.33
C TYR A 49 2.62 -7.41 -3.65
N ASN A 50 1.91 -8.51 -3.35
CA ASN A 50 0.46 -8.60 -3.55
C ASN A 50 -0.32 -7.55 -2.74
N GLU A 51 0.13 -7.24 -1.53
CA GLU A 51 -0.47 -6.17 -0.72
C GLU A 51 -0.22 -4.79 -1.34
N VAL A 52 0.98 -4.56 -1.88
CA VAL A 52 1.30 -3.30 -2.59
C VAL A 52 0.46 -3.15 -3.85
N LEU A 53 0.26 -4.22 -4.62
CA LEU A 53 -0.64 -4.23 -5.79
C LEU A 53 -2.08 -3.89 -5.41
N LEU A 54 -2.59 -4.49 -4.33
CA LEU A 54 -3.94 -4.20 -3.85
C LEU A 54 -4.09 -2.74 -3.42
N ILE A 55 -3.10 -2.20 -2.69
CA ILE A 55 -3.07 -0.80 -2.29
C ILE A 55 -3.04 0.10 -3.53
N ALA A 56 -2.20 -0.21 -4.53
CA ALA A 56 -2.13 0.55 -5.76
C ALA A 56 -3.49 0.59 -6.46
N ASP A 57 -4.15 -0.56 -6.61
CA ASP A 57 -5.47 -0.61 -7.26
C ASP A 57 -6.55 0.14 -6.46
N ILE A 58 -6.57 0.03 -5.13
CA ILE A 58 -7.49 0.81 -4.26
C ILE A 58 -7.28 2.32 -4.44
N LEU A 59 -6.02 2.75 -4.56
CA LEU A 59 -5.67 4.16 -4.71
C LEU A 59 -5.74 4.66 -6.16
N GLY A 60 -6.05 3.78 -7.12
CA GLY A 60 -6.09 4.10 -8.54
C GLY A 60 -4.71 4.38 -9.15
N TYR A 61 -3.69 3.64 -8.72
CA TYR A 61 -2.34 3.67 -9.28
C TYR A 61 -2.02 2.39 -10.04
N LYS A 62 -1.22 2.53 -11.10
CA LYS A 62 -0.65 1.42 -11.86
C LYS A 62 0.83 1.29 -11.49
N ILE A 63 1.25 0.09 -11.10
CA ILE A 63 2.68 -0.23 -10.90
C ILE A 63 3.25 -0.66 -12.26
N THR A 64 4.33 -0.01 -12.67
CA THR A 64 5.07 -0.33 -13.90
C THR A 64 6.51 -0.64 -13.55
N PHE A 65 7.05 -1.69 -14.16
CA PHE A 65 8.49 -1.95 -14.16
C PHE A 65 9.07 -1.30 -15.40
N VAL A 66 10.15 -0.56 -15.22
CA VAL A 66 10.92 0.06 -16.30
C VAL A 66 12.34 -0.47 -16.18
N ASP A 67 12.95 -0.82 -17.31
CA ASP A 67 14.32 -1.29 -17.31
C ASP A 67 15.24 -0.14 -16.88
N THR A 68 16.23 -0.47 -16.04
CA THR A 68 17.22 0.51 -15.58
C THR A 68 18.23 0.88 -16.68
N GLU A 69 18.24 0.14 -17.79
CA GLU A 69 19.13 0.32 -18.93
C GLU A 69 18.43 1.11 -20.03
N GLU A 70 18.21 2.39 -19.77
CA GLU A 70 18.13 3.43 -20.81
C GLU A 70 18.57 4.77 -20.18
N ILE A 71 19.84 4.82 -19.75
CA ILE A 71 20.63 6.06 -19.58
C ILE A 71 22.08 5.76 -19.98
#